data_AF-A0A7X3PL51-F1
#
_entry.id   AF-A0A7X3PL51-F1
#
_cell.length_a   1.000
_cell.length_b   1.000
_cell.length_c   1.000
_cell.angle_alpha   90.00
_cell.angle_beta   90.00
_cell.angle_gamma   90.00
#
_symmetry.space_group_name_H-M   'P 1'
#
loop_
_entity.id
_entity.type
_entity.pdbx_description
1 polymer ?
#
loop_
_entity_poly.entity_id
_entity_poly.type
_entity_poly.pdbx_seq_one_letter_code
_entity_poly.pdbx_strand_id
1 'polypeptide(L)'
;MTYNSRTLPLAGLVFALPVAAATEIERFNPEGLSQPDGYSQVVIAKNPGRFIYLGGKAGIYPDDSFPESLAEQSRLTWANIDRALKAAGA
;
A
#
# COMPACT_ATOMS: atom_id res chain seq x y z
N MET A 1 -71.16 11.22 -10.72
CA MET A 1 -69.94 11.15 -11.55
C MET A 1 -68.77 10.84 -10.62
N THR A 2 -68.51 9.56 -10.38
CA THR A 2 -67.52 9.05 -9.41
C THR A 2 -66.20 8.80 -10.13
N TYR A 3 -65.17 9.59 -9.81
CA TYR A 3 -63.82 9.38 -10.30
C TYR A 3 -63.07 8.46 -9.32
N ASN A 4 -62.71 7.27 -9.78
CA ASN A 4 -62.00 6.24 -9.02
C ASN A 4 -60.50 6.35 -9.32
N SER A 5 -59.73 7.06 -8.49
CA SER A 5 -58.28 7.13 -8.62
C SER A 5 -57.61 5.96 -7.89
N ARG A 6 -57.33 4.87 -8.62
CA ARG A 6 -56.40 3.83 -8.19
C ARG A 6 -54.96 4.36 -8.29
N THR A 7 -54.37 4.69 -7.15
CA THR A 7 -52.94 4.94 -7.00
C THR A 7 -52.16 3.63 -7.11
N LEU A 8 -51.26 3.53 -8.09
CA LEU A 8 -50.23 2.49 -8.17
C LEU A 8 -49.02 2.94 -7.35
N PRO A 9 -48.46 2.13 -6.43
CA PRO A 9 -47.22 2.48 -5.77
C PRO A 9 -46.05 2.27 -6.75
N LEU A 10 -45.28 3.33 -7.03
CA LEU A 10 -43.97 3.20 -7.65
C LEU A 10 -43.04 2.49 -6.66
N ALA A 11 -42.74 1.22 -6.91
CA ALA A 11 -41.66 0.52 -6.23
C ALA A 11 -40.32 1.07 -6.78
N GLY A 12 -39.75 2.05 -6.07
CA GLY A 12 -38.40 2.54 -6.34
C GLY A 12 -37.36 1.49 -5.94
N LEU A 13 -36.62 0.96 -6.92
CA LEU A 13 -35.48 0.09 -6.66
C LEU A 13 -34.31 0.96 -6.16
N VAL A 14 -33.95 0.86 -4.89
CA VAL A 14 -32.77 1.52 -4.34
C VAL A 14 -31.55 0.66 -4.64
N PHE A 15 -30.69 1.09 -5.57
CA PHE A 15 -29.35 0.53 -5.73
C PHE A 15 -28.43 1.16 -4.68
N ALA A 16 -28.00 0.37 -3.69
CA ALA A 16 -26.89 0.76 -2.84
C ALA A 16 -25.59 0.67 -3.66
N LEU A 17 -24.92 1.79 -3.88
CA LEU A 17 -23.57 1.79 -4.44
C LEU A 17 -22.64 1.06 -3.44
N PRO A 18 -21.79 0.13 -3.89
CA PRO A 18 -20.81 -0.46 -3.00
C PRO A 18 -19.85 0.65 -2.56
N VAL A 19 -19.88 0.98 -1.27
CA VAL A 19 -18.82 1.77 -0.66
C VAL A 19 -17.57 0.90 -0.71
N ALA A 20 -16.57 1.29 -1.50
CA ALA A 20 -15.31 0.58 -1.53
C ALA A 20 -14.78 0.48 -0.09
N ALA A 21 -14.49 -0.74 0.37
CA ALA A 21 -13.94 -0.95 1.70
C ALA A 21 -12.68 -0.09 1.86
N ALA A 22 -12.55 0.59 3.01
CA ALA A 22 -11.37 1.40 3.28
C ALA A 22 -10.12 0.52 3.17
N THR A 23 -9.12 1.02 2.44
CA THR A 23 -7.82 0.35 2.35
C THR A 23 -7.17 0.34 3.72
N GLU A 24 -6.82 -0.84 4.20
CA GLU A 24 -6.04 -0.99 5.44
C GLU A 24 -4.56 -0.77 5.09
N ILE A 25 -3.89 0.13 5.83
CA ILE A 25 -2.50 0.50 5.57
C ILE A 25 -1.64 0.11 6.76
N GLU A 26 -0.65 -0.74 6.50
CA GLU A 26 0.39 -1.13 7.45
C GLU A 26 1.73 -0.50 7.03
N ARG A 27 2.49 0.03 7.98
CA ARG A 27 3.73 0.78 7.74
C ARG A 27 4.81 0.32 8.72
N PHE A 28 5.99 -0.02 8.21
CA PHE A 28 7.09 -0.44 9.07
C PHE A 28 8.45 -0.27 8.38
N ASN A 29 9.50 -0.29 9.20
CA ASN A 29 10.89 -0.26 8.78
C ASN A 29 11.55 -1.60 9.17
N PRO A 30 11.88 -2.48 8.19
CA PRO A 30 12.53 -3.76 8.49
C PRO A 30 13.87 -3.61 9.19
N GLU A 31 14.21 -4.56 10.05
CA GLU A 31 15.56 -4.67 10.60
C GLU A 31 16.60 -4.88 9.48
N GLY A 32 17.78 -4.29 9.62
CA GLY A 32 18.83 -4.37 8.60
C GLY A 32 18.62 -3.47 7.38
N LEU A 33 17.65 -2.56 7.43
CA LEU A 33 17.54 -1.39 6.55
C LEU A 33 17.67 -0.10 7.38
N SER A 34 17.95 1.03 6.72
CA SER A 34 17.95 2.33 7.39
C SER A 34 16.60 2.66 8.02
N GLN A 35 16.62 3.46 9.09
CA GLN A 35 15.47 3.75 9.96
C GLN A 35 15.06 5.24 9.89
N PRO A 36 14.44 5.68 8.78
CA PRO A 36 14.04 7.07 8.61
C PRO A 36 12.82 7.43 9.46
N ASP A 37 12.79 8.66 9.96
CA ASP A 37 11.64 9.23 10.68
C ASP A 37 10.56 9.80 9.75
N GLY A 38 10.95 10.25 8.55
CA GLY A 38 10.08 10.99 7.62
C GLY A 38 9.24 10.14 6.66
N TYR A 39 9.52 8.83 6.56
CA TYR A 39 8.80 7.90 5.71
C TYR A 39 8.94 6.46 6.21
N SER A 40 8.20 5.52 5.62
CA SER A 40 8.33 4.09 5.93
C SER A 40 9.01 3.35 4.78
N GLN A 41 9.96 2.48 5.11
CA GLN A 41 10.68 1.66 4.13
C GLN A 41 9.76 0.70 3.40
N VAL A 42 8.69 0.23 4.06
CA VAL A 42 7.67 -0.67 3.52
C VAL A 42 6.28 -0.17 3.92
N VAL A 43 5.36 -0.19 2.96
CA VAL A 43 3.93 0.04 3.18
C VAL A 43 3.14 -1.10 2.53
N ILE A 44 2.26 -1.74 3.28
CA ILE A 44 1.34 -2.75 2.77
C ILE A 44 -0.06 -2.15 2.74
N ALA A 45 -0.66 -2.08 1.56
CA ALA A 45 -2.05 -1.69 1.37
C ALA A 45 -2.90 -2.94 1.12
N LYS A 46 -3.92 -3.18 1.96
CA LYS A 46 -4.85 -4.30 1.86
C LYS A 46 -6.24 -3.80 1.50
N ASN A 47 -6.99 -4.63 0.76
CA ASN A 47 -8.34 -4.39 0.23
C ASN A 47 -8.40 -3.34 -0.90
N PRO A 48 -8.94 -3.69 -2.09
CA PRO A 48 -9.45 -5.01 -2.50
C PRO A 48 -8.36 -6.02 -2.87
N GLY A 49 -7.09 -5.62 -2.90
CA GLY A 49 -5.93 -6.49 -3.15
C GLY A 49 -4.84 -6.25 -2.13
N ARG A 50 -3.74 -7.00 -2.22
CA ARG A 50 -2.56 -6.82 -1.36
C ARG A 50 -1.43 -6.24 -2.18
N PHE A 51 -1.08 -4.99 -1.92
CA PHE A 51 0.01 -4.28 -2.59
C PHE A 51 1.12 -3.94 -1.61
N ILE A 52 2.36 -4.09 -2.05
CA ILE A 52 3.56 -3.70 -1.30
C ILE A 52 4.18 -2.50 -2.02
N TYR A 53 4.33 -1.40 -1.30
CA TYR A 53 5.04 -0.21 -1.75
C TYR A 53 6.33 -0.09 -0.97
N LEU A 54 7.43 0.12 -1.67
CA LEU A 54 8.74 0.33 -1.07
C LEU A 54 9.08 1.82 -1.09
N GLY A 55 9.60 2.33 0.02
CA GLY A 55 10.34 3.59 -0.01
C GLY A 55 11.54 3.48 -0.96
N GLY A 56 12.09 4.61 -1.42
CA GLY A 56 13.25 4.61 -2.30
C GLY A 56 14.39 3.76 -1.74
N LYS A 57 14.94 2.83 -2.53
CA LYS A 57 16.07 1.99 -2.12
C LYS A 57 17.35 2.54 -2.70
N ALA A 58 18.19 3.05 -1.81
CA ALA A 58 19.56 3.42 -2.11
C ALA A 58 20.51 2.28 -1.73
N GLY A 59 21.73 2.34 -2.28
CA GLY A 59 22.86 1.50 -1.87
C GLY A 59 23.43 2.03 -0.55
N ILE A 60 22.63 1.99 0.50
CA ILE A 60 22.93 2.50 1.83
C ILE A 60 22.96 1.35 2.83
N TYR A 61 23.87 1.42 3.78
CA TYR A 61 23.97 0.48 4.90
C TYR A 61 22.96 0.84 6.02
N PRO A 62 22.71 -0.05 6.99
CA PRO A 62 21.79 0.22 8.09
C PRO A 62 22.21 1.39 8.99
N ASP A 63 23.50 1.72 9.01
CA ASP A 63 24.08 2.85 9.76
C ASP A 63 24.09 4.16 8.94
N ASP A 64 23.35 4.19 7.84
CA ASP A 64 23.23 5.30 6.89
C ASP A 64 24.53 5.68 6.15
N SER A 65 25.55 4.83 6.18
CA SER A 65 26.76 4.98 5.36
C SER A 65 26.59 4.41 3.93
N PHE A 66 27.49 4.79 3.02
CA PHE A 66 27.43 4.41 1.60
C PHE A 66 28.74 3.76 1.13
N PRO A 67 28.69 2.71 0.28
CA PRO A 67 29.84 2.26 -0.48
C PRO A 67 30.38 3.36 -1.42
N GLU A 68 31.67 3.34 -1.71
CA GLU A 68 32.30 4.34 -2.58
C GLU A 68 31.95 4.15 -4.06
N SER A 69 31.81 2.91 -4.51
CA SER A 69 31.63 2.61 -5.94
C SER A 69 30.17 2.49 -6.35
N LEU A 70 29.84 2.96 -7.57
CA LEU A 70 28.51 2.78 -8.16
C LEU A 70 28.12 1.29 -8.26
N ALA A 71 29.09 0.43 -8.55
CA ALA A 71 28.85 -1.01 -8.67
C ALA A 71 28.42 -1.63 -7.33
N GLU A 72 29.06 -1.24 -6.22
CA GLU A 72 28.67 -1.72 -4.89
C GLU A 72 27.35 -1.11 -4.43
N GLN A 73 27.14 0.19 -4.65
CA GLN A 73 25.84 0.81 -4.37
C GLN A 73 24.71 0.12 -5.13
N SER A 74 24.92 -0.20 -6.40
CA SER A 74 23.92 -0.91 -7.21
C SER A 74 23.59 -2.30 -6.65
N ARG A 75 24.62 -3.08 -6.27
CA ARG A 75 24.41 -4.40 -5.63
C ARG A 75 23.67 -4.27 -4.31
N LEU A 76 24.04 -3.29 -3.49
CA LEU A 76 23.41 -3.04 -2.20
C LEU A 76 21.96 -2.57 -2.35
N THR A 77 21.65 -1.73 -3.33
CA THR A 77 20.27 -1.34 -3.67
C THR A 77 19.39 -2.56 -3.91
N TRP A 78 19.83 -3.49 -4.76
CA TRP A 78 19.08 -4.72 -5.04
C TRP A 78 18.96 -5.63 -3.81
N ALA A 79 20.02 -5.75 -3.02
CA ALA A 79 19.96 -6.49 -1.75
C ALA A 79 18.97 -5.85 -0.75
N ASN A 80 18.87 -4.51 -0.72
CA ASN A 80 17.94 -3.79 0.13
C ASN A 80 16.48 -3.92 -0.36
N ILE A 81 16.25 -3.98 -1.68
CA ILE A 81 14.94 -4.32 -2.26
C ILE A 81 14.53 -5.73 -1.84
N ASP A 82 15.42 -6.72 -1.98
CA ASP A 82 15.17 -8.11 -1.59
C ASP A 82 14.83 -8.24 -0.09
N ARG A 83 15.61 -7.60 0.79
CA ARG A 83 15.30 -7.55 2.23
C ARG A 83 13.93 -6.95 2.53
N ALA A 84 13.58 -5.85 1.86
CA ALA A 84 12.30 -5.18 2.08
C ALA A 84 11.11 -6.03 1.62
N LEU A 85 11.23 -6.70 0.46
CA LEU A 85 10.19 -7.60 -0.05
C LEU A 85 10.03 -8.84 0.85
N LYS A 86 11.14 -9.48 1.26
CA LYS A 86 11.10 -10.62 2.19
C LYS A 86 10.45 -10.27 3.51
N ALA A 87 10.77 -9.09 4.08
CA ALA A 87 10.14 -8.60 5.30
C ALA A 87 8.63 -8.35 5.12
N ALA A 88 8.19 -8.02 3.91
CA ALA A 88 6.80 -7.91 3.53
C ALA A 88 6.16 -9.24 3.07
N GLY A 89 6.88 -10.36 3.13
CA GLY A 89 6.39 -11.67 2.70
C GLY A 89 6.21 -11.81 1.18
N ALA A 90 7.10 -11.22 0.38
CA ALA A 90 7.16 -11.34 -1.08
C ALA A 90 8.54 -11.79 -1.57
#